data_AF-A0A2N0NLL7-F1
#
_entry.id   AF-A0A2N0NLL7-F1
#
_cell.length_a   1.000
_cell.length_b   1.000
_cell.length_c   1.000
_cell.angle_alpha   90.00
_cell.angle_beta   90.00
_cell.angle_gamma   90.00
#
_symmetry.space_group_name_H-M   'P 1'
#
loop_
_entity.id
_entity.type
_entity.pdbx_description
1 polymer ?
#
loop_
_entity_poly.entity_id
_entity_poly.type
_entity_poly.pdbx_seq_one_letter_code
_entity_poly.pdbx_strand_id
1 'polypeptide(L)'
;VFVGSSEPIPNSLWKIEFGDELAAYTDNSIVLQHVKSEIFLGMYCVNTGYGYDYCKSPLNNYTEGYLKSNDIINLNIKKSYDNRSYTIRHGQVEVLRSHDIQFTIGNDAFQEVVCHNERLGGNDEWCIELIHES
;
A
#
# COMPACT_ATOMS: atom_id res chain seq x y z
N VAL A 1 -2.65 -1.46 -8.38
CA VAL A 1 -3.97 -1.65 -7.72
C VAL A 1 -4.97 -0.76 -8.45
N PHE A 2 -6.25 -1.09 -8.42
CA PHE A 2 -7.27 -0.31 -9.10
C PHE A 2 -8.57 -0.32 -8.32
N VAL A 3 -9.34 0.77 -8.41
CA VAL A 3 -10.57 0.98 -7.65
C VAL A 3 -11.77 0.87 -8.58
N GLY A 4 -12.72 -0.02 -8.28
CA GLY A 4 -13.86 -0.33 -9.17
C GLY A 4 -15.23 0.18 -8.68
N SER A 5 -15.39 0.47 -7.40
CA SER A 5 -16.66 0.95 -6.82
C SER A 5 -16.39 1.77 -5.56
N SER A 6 -17.32 2.67 -5.22
CA SER A 6 -17.37 3.36 -3.93
C SER A 6 -18.02 2.52 -2.83
N GLU A 7 -18.73 1.44 -3.19
CA GLU A 7 -19.32 0.53 -2.22
C GLU A 7 -18.28 -0.47 -1.70
N PRO A 8 -18.27 -0.78 -0.38
CA PRO A 8 -17.39 -1.79 0.18
C PRO A 8 -17.84 -3.18 -0.27
N ILE A 9 -17.23 -3.67 -1.35
CA ILE A 9 -17.39 -5.04 -1.83
C ILE A 9 -16.22 -5.90 -1.32
N PRO A 10 -16.33 -7.24 -1.24
CA PRO A 10 -15.26 -8.08 -0.71
C PRO A 10 -13.88 -7.91 -1.39
N ASN A 11 -13.86 -7.46 -2.65
CA ASN A 11 -12.65 -7.20 -3.43
C ASN A 11 -12.09 -5.77 -3.24
N SER A 12 -12.71 -4.94 -2.41
CA SER A 12 -12.20 -3.63 -2.00
C SER A 12 -11.74 -3.63 -0.54
N LEU A 13 -11.83 -4.77 0.15
CA LEU A 13 -11.46 -4.89 1.57
C LEU A 13 -9.98 -5.26 1.73
N TRP A 14 -9.34 -4.55 2.65
CA TRP A 14 -7.95 -4.77 3.04
C TRP A 14 -7.87 -4.92 4.56
N LYS A 15 -7.22 -5.99 5.04
CA LYS A 15 -6.85 -6.13 6.44
C LYS A 15 -5.64 -5.24 6.69
N ILE A 16 -5.71 -4.46 7.76
CA ILE A 16 -4.60 -3.66 8.26
C ILE A 16 -3.89 -4.50 9.32
N GLU A 17 -2.68 -4.92 9.04
CA GLU A 17 -1.81 -5.60 10.00
C GLU A 17 -0.70 -4.63 10.44
N PHE A 18 -0.44 -4.61 11.74
CA PHE A 18 0.68 -3.86 12.30
C PHE A 18 1.85 -4.82 12.47
N GLY A 19 3.06 -4.42 12.07
CA GLY A 19 4.25 -5.24 12.29
C GLY A 19 4.44 -5.53 13.79
N ASP A 20 4.45 -6.80 14.15
CA ASP A 20 4.81 -7.26 15.49
C ASP A 20 6.32 -7.11 15.67
N GLU A 21 6.80 -5.99 16.23
CA GLU A 21 8.05 -5.98 16.98
C GLU A 21 8.25 -4.67 17.76
N LEU A 22 8.83 -4.82 18.96
CA LEU A 22 9.39 -3.79 19.83
C LEU A 22 10.58 -3.02 19.20
N ALA A 23 10.53 -2.71 17.91
CA ALA A 23 11.57 -1.99 17.19
C ALA A 23 11.38 -0.46 17.32
N ALA A 24 11.90 0.05 18.44
CA ALA A 24 12.38 1.44 18.59
C ALA A 24 11.44 2.56 18.10
N TYR A 25 10.33 2.84 18.81
CA TYR A 25 9.56 4.12 18.83
C TYR A 25 9.22 4.83 17.48
N THR A 26 9.57 4.27 16.32
CA THR A 26 9.66 5.02 15.06
C THR A 26 9.33 4.18 13.81
N ASP A 27 9.22 2.85 13.91
CA ASP A 27 8.97 1.97 12.75
C ASP A 27 7.56 1.35 12.81
N ASN A 28 6.52 2.20 12.73
CA ASN A 28 5.12 1.78 12.68
C ASN A 28 4.73 1.40 11.24
N SER A 29 5.36 0.34 10.72
CA SER A 29 4.99 -0.23 9.43
C SER A 29 3.57 -0.80 9.46
N ILE A 30 2.74 -0.36 8.51
CA ILE A 30 1.39 -0.88 8.30
C ILE A 30 1.44 -1.77 7.07
N VAL A 31 0.94 -2.99 7.19
CA VAL A 31 0.81 -3.91 6.08
C VAL A 31 -0.66 -3.98 5.68
N LEU A 32 -0.93 -3.79 4.38
CA LEU A 32 -2.29 -3.90 3.83
C LEU A 32 -2.41 -5.24 3.10
N GLN A 33 -3.19 -6.17 3.65
CA GLN A 33 -3.45 -7.46 3.03
C GLN A 33 -4.82 -7.46 2.36
N HIS A 34 -4.88 -7.76 1.06
CA HIS A 34 -6.15 -7.87 0.36
C HIS A 34 -6.94 -9.09 0.86
N VAL A 35 -8.19 -8.89 1.32
CA VAL A 35 -8.99 -9.93 1.98
C VAL A 35 -9.24 -11.13 1.08
N LYS A 36 -9.55 -10.91 -0.21
CA LYS A 36 -9.96 -12.00 -1.10
C LYS A 36 -8.78 -12.82 -1.63
N SER A 37 -7.66 -12.17 -1.92
CA SER A 37 -6.50 -12.84 -2.52
C SER A 37 -5.41 -13.17 -1.51
N GLU A 38 -5.50 -12.66 -0.28
CA GLU A 38 -4.48 -12.79 0.76
C GLU A 38 -3.10 -12.21 0.34
N ILE A 39 -3.10 -11.33 -0.68
CA ILE A 39 -1.89 -10.69 -1.22
C ILE A 39 -1.67 -9.35 -0.54
N PHE A 40 -0.43 -9.06 -0.17
CA PHE A 40 -0.04 -7.81 0.48
C PHE A 40 0.25 -6.69 -0.54
N LEU A 41 -0.18 -5.47 -0.23
CA LEU A 41 0.11 -4.29 -1.02
C LEU A 41 1.61 -3.95 -0.98
N GLY A 42 2.18 -3.64 -2.14
CA GLY A 42 3.57 -3.21 -2.26
C GLY A 42 4.60 -4.35 -2.14
N MET A 43 4.18 -5.59 -1.91
CA MET A 43 5.10 -6.71 -1.81
C MET A 43 5.59 -7.15 -3.20
N TYR A 44 6.91 -7.17 -3.39
CA TYR A 44 7.55 -7.71 -4.59
C TYR A 44 8.24 -9.03 -4.26
N CYS A 45 7.84 -10.12 -4.92
CA CYS A 45 8.48 -11.42 -4.79
C CYS A 45 9.70 -11.48 -5.70
N VAL A 46 10.91 -11.58 -5.11
CA VAL A 46 12.13 -11.82 -5.88
C VAL A 46 12.40 -13.33 -5.91
N ASN A 47 12.28 -13.96 -7.08
CA ASN A 47 12.77 -15.32 -7.23
C ASN A 47 14.29 -15.29 -7.42
N THR A 48 15.04 -15.70 -6.39
CA THR A 48 16.51 -15.66 -6.42
C THR A 48 17.15 -16.91 -7.05
N GLY A 49 16.38 -17.81 -7.67
CA GLY A 49 16.91 -19.07 -8.22
C GLY A 49 17.38 -20.09 -7.17
N TYR A 50 17.43 -19.72 -5.88
CA TYR A 50 17.86 -20.56 -4.76
C TYR A 50 16.73 -21.02 -3.83
N GLY A 51 15.47 -20.97 -4.29
CA GLY A 51 14.34 -21.60 -3.60
C GLY A 51 13.76 -20.85 -2.39
N TYR A 52 14.16 -19.60 -2.17
CA TYR A 52 13.51 -18.73 -1.18
C TYR A 52 12.90 -17.52 -1.88
N ASP A 53 11.56 -17.49 -1.93
CA ASP A 53 10.79 -16.29 -2.27
C ASP A 53 10.76 -15.41 -1.02
N TYR A 54 11.61 -14.38 -0.98
CA TYR A 54 11.57 -13.39 0.10
C TYR A 54 10.63 -12.25 -0.29
N CYS A 55 9.56 -12.13 0.48
CA CYS A 55 8.53 -11.13 0.35
C CYS A 55 8.86 -9.95 1.27
N LYS A 56 9.17 -8.77 0.71
CA LYS A 56 9.46 -7.56 1.50
C LYS A 56 8.29 -6.58 1.45
N SER A 57 7.69 -6.30 2.61
CA SER A 57 6.70 -5.23 2.77
C SER A 57 7.41 -3.87 2.74
N PRO A 58 6.99 -2.92 1.89
CA PRO A 58 7.68 -1.64 1.78
C PRO A 58 6.98 -0.49 2.52
N LEU A 59 5.90 -0.74 3.25
CA LEU A 59 5.19 0.32 3.95
C LEU A 59 5.87 0.64 5.29
N ASN A 60 6.37 1.86 5.42
CA ASN A 60 6.85 2.42 6.68
C ASN A 60 6.04 3.70 6.90
N ASN A 61 5.19 3.76 7.92
CA ASN A 61 4.52 5.01 8.28
C ASN A 61 5.11 5.57 9.58
N TYR A 62 5.66 6.77 9.48
CA TYR A 62 5.96 7.62 10.64
C TYR A 62 4.69 8.38 11.01
N THR A 63 3.90 7.78 11.88
CA THR A 63 2.86 8.48 12.65
C THR A 63 2.97 7.98 14.08
N GLU A 64 3.51 8.83 14.97
CA GLU A 64 3.21 8.75 16.39
C GLU A 64 1.71 9.08 16.54
N GLY A 65 0.85 8.06 16.49
CA GLY A 65 -0.59 8.27 16.61
C GLY A 65 -1.39 7.05 16.21
N TYR A 66 -2.42 6.75 17.00
CA TYR A 66 -3.45 5.78 16.64
C TYR A 66 -4.25 6.31 15.44
N LEU A 67 -4.55 5.44 14.46
CA LEU A 67 -5.48 5.75 13.38
C LEU A 67 -6.92 5.52 13.84
N LYS A 68 -7.83 6.40 13.43
CA LYS A 68 -9.29 6.23 13.59
C LYS A 68 -9.98 6.29 12.24
N SER A 69 -11.23 5.82 12.21
CA SER A 69 -12.08 5.97 11.02
C SER A 69 -12.23 7.45 10.65
N ASN A 70 -12.19 7.73 9.35
CA ASN A 70 -12.17 9.04 8.69
C ASN A 70 -10.86 9.83 8.83
N ASP A 71 -9.77 9.22 9.29
CA ASP A 71 -8.47 9.85 9.16
C ASP A 71 -8.04 9.93 7.69
N ILE A 72 -7.52 11.09 7.31
CA ILE A 72 -6.93 11.33 6.00
C ILE A 72 -5.43 11.17 6.12
N ILE A 73 -4.86 10.21 5.39
CA ILE A 73 -3.45 9.85 5.45
C ILE A 73 -2.82 9.84 4.06
N ASN A 74 -1.50 9.95 4.01
CA ASN A 74 -0.74 9.62 2.81
C ASN A 74 -0.18 8.20 2.97
N LEU A 75 -0.45 7.33 2.00
CA LEU A 75 0.12 5.99 1.97
C LEU A 75 1.43 6.03 1.19
N ASN A 76 2.52 5.56 1.78
CA ASN A 76 3.83 5.57 1.13
C ASN A 76 4.57 4.24 1.26
N ILE A 77 5.46 4.02 0.32
CA ILE A 77 6.22 2.80 0.07
C ILE A 77 7.69 3.20 -0.01
N LYS A 78 8.53 2.64 0.86
CA LYS A 78 9.97 2.80 0.83
C LYS A 78 10.61 1.73 -0.06
N LYS A 79 11.04 2.13 -1.26
CA LYS A 79 11.85 1.31 -2.14
C LYS A 79 13.27 1.17 -1.58
N SER A 80 13.64 -0.08 -1.29
CA SER A 80 15.00 -0.46 -0.90
C SER A 80 15.89 -0.79 -2.12
N TYR A 81 15.27 -1.11 -3.27
CA TYR A 81 15.97 -1.56 -4.47
C TYR A 81 15.37 -0.88 -5.72
N ASP A 82 16.21 -0.67 -6.74
CA ASP A 82 15.77 -0.19 -8.05
C ASP A 82 15.25 -1.34 -8.93
N ASN A 83 14.78 -1.02 -10.14
CA ASN A 83 14.26 -2.01 -11.10
C ASN A 83 15.33 -3.00 -11.61
N ARG A 84 16.60 -2.79 -11.26
CA ARG A 84 17.73 -3.67 -11.58
C ARG A 84 18.24 -4.40 -10.34
N SER A 85 17.48 -4.36 -9.24
CA SER A 85 17.81 -4.96 -7.95
C SER A 85 19.04 -4.37 -7.24
N TYR A 86 19.51 -3.19 -7.64
CA TYR A 86 20.55 -2.47 -6.89
C TYR A 86 19.96 -1.77 -5.69
N THR A 87 20.66 -1.82 -4.55
CA THR A 87 20.25 -1.11 -3.34
C THR A 87 20.23 0.39 -3.57
N ILE A 88 19.11 1.03 -3.26
CA ILE A 88 18.98 2.49 -3.30
C ILE A 88 19.52 3.05 -1.98
N ARG A 89 20.64 3.79 -2.05
CA ARG A 89 21.19 4.48 -0.87
C ARG A 89 20.17 5.48 -0.32
N HIS A 90 19.92 5.41 0.99
CA HIS A 90 18.89 6.15 1.75
C HIS A 90 17.42 5.71 1.52
N GLY A 91 17.16 4.81 0.58
CA GLY A 91 15.81 4.40 0.18
C GLY A 91 15.06 5.53 -0.53
N GLN A 92 14.18 5.18 -1.44
CA GLN A 92 13.30 6.14 -2.11
C GLN A 92 11.88 5.93 -1.60
N VAL A 93 11.26 6.99 -1.08
CA VAL A 93 9.85 6.95 -0.67
C VAL A 93 9.00 7.32 -1.87
N GLU A 94 8.03 6.47 -2.18
CA GLU A 94 7.00 6.73 -3.18
C GLU A 94 5.63 6.74 -2.53
N VAL A 95 4.78 7.67 -2.94
CA VAL A 95 3.46 7.89 -2.38
C VAL A 95 2.41 7.30 -3.33
N LEU A 96 1.36 6.72 -2.75
CA LEU A 96 0.23 6.17 -3.48
C LEU A 96 -0.67 7.31 -3.96
N ARG A 97 -0.99 7.33 -5.25
CA ARG A 97 -1.76 8.40 -5.90
C ARG A 97 -2.88 7.83 -6.75
N SER A 98 -4.04 8.45 -6.67
CA SER A 98 -5.13 8.27 -7.63
C SER A 98 -5.14 9.37 -8.70
N HIS A 99 -5.82 9.16 -9.81
CA HIS A 99 -5.96 10.13 -10.90
C HIS A 99 -7.14 9.78 -11.79
N ASP A 100 -7.62 10.74 -12.60
CA ASP A 100 -8.83 10.57 -13.42
C ASP A 100 -8.62 9.69 -14.67
N ILE A 101 -7.63 8.79 -14.64
CA ILE A 101 -7.43 7.80 -15.70
C ILE A 101 -8.18 6.53 -15.31
N GLN A 102 -9.02 6.09 -16.24
CA GLN A 102 -9.84 4.90 -16.08
C GLN A 102 -9.55 3.89 -17.19
N PHE A 103 -9.76 2.62 -16.87
CA PHE A 103 -9.73 1.52 -17.82
C PHE A 103 -10.84 0.51 -17.48
N THR A 104 -11.18 -0.35 -18.43
CA THR A 104 -12.24 -1.34 -18.26
C THR A 104 -11.67 -2.75 -18.22
N ILE A 105 -12.14 -3.58 -17.29
CA ILE A 105 -11.93 -5.03 -17.33
C ILE A 105 -13.31 -5.68 -17.40
N GLY A 106 -13.62 -6.31 -18.53
CA GLY A 106 -14.99 -6.79 -18.79
C GLY A 106 -15.97 -5.62 -18.88
N ASN A 107 -17.04 -5.67 -18.09
CA ASN A 107 -18.06 -4.62 -18.03
C ASN A 107 -17.81 -3.59 -16.92
N ASP A 108 -16.77 -3.80 -16.11
CA ASP A 108 -16.48 -2.98 -14.96
C ASP A 108 -15.43 -1.92 -15.32
N ALA A 109 -15.65 -0.69 -14.85
CA ALA A 109 -14.72 0.42 -15.00
C ALA A 109 -13.91 0.60 -13.72
N PHE A 110 -12.62 0.85 -13.88
CA PHE A 110 -11.68 0.98 -12.78
C PHE A 110 -10.86 2.25 -12.92
N GLN A 111 -10.53 2.86 -11.79
CA GLN A 111 -9.54 3.93 -11.69
C GLN A 111 -8.16 3.35 -11.37
N GLU A 112 -7.13 3.87 -12.03
CA GLU A 112 -5.75 3.47 -11.79
C GLU A 112 -5.20 4.09 -10.48
N VAL A 113 -4.42 3.29 -9.74
CA VAL A 113 -3.67 3.74 -8.57
C VAL A 113 -2.19 3.45 -8.79
N VAL A 114 -1.37 4.50 -8.73
CA VAL A 114 0.07 4.47 -9.02
C VAL A 114 0.91 4.88 -7.81
N CYS A 115 2.21 4.60 -7.86
CA CYS A 115 3.21 5.13 -6.94
C CYS A 115 4.01 6.23 -7.63
N HIS A 116 4.32 7.33 -6.95
CA HIS A 116 5.17 8.41 -7.48
C HIS A 116 6.11 8.99 -6.40
N ASN A 117 7.19 9.64 -6.83
CA ASN A 117 8.16 10.34 -5.97
C ASN A 117 8.14 11.87 -6.16
N GLU A 118 7.10 12.37 -6.83
CA GLU A 118 6.89 13.80 -7.10
C GLU A 118 6.35 14.55 -5.87
N ARG A 119 6.17 15.87 -6.01
CA ARG A 119 5.54 16.71 -4.97
C ARG A 119 4.13 16.22 -4.65
N LEU A 120 3.79 16.25 -3.37
CA LEU A 120 2.45 15.93 -2.88
C LEU A 120 1.38 16.88 -3.45
N GLY A 121 0.23 16.31 -3.80
CA GLY A 121 -0.97 17.00 -4.24
C GLY A 121 -2.23 16.36 -3.65
N GLY A 122 -3.40 16.95 -3.95
CA GLY A 122 -4.68 16.51 -3.35
C GLY A 122 -5.09 15.07 -3.67
N ASN A 123 -4.53 14.46 -4.72
CA ASN A 123 -4.85 13.08 -5.10
C ASN A 123 -3.97 12.03 -4.38
N ASP A 124 -3.13 12.47 -3.44
CA ASP A 124 -2.21 11.61 -2.66
C ASP A 124 -2.81 11.25 -1.29
N GLU A 125 -3.96 11.86 -0.96
CA GLU A 125 -4.68 11.72 0.30
C GLU A 125 -5.69 10.56 0.24
N TRP A 126 -5.65 9.69 1.25
CA TRP A 126 -6.50 8.51 1.38
C TRP A 126 -7.27 8.53 2.69
N CYS A 127 -8.57 8.24 2.64
CA CYS A 127 -9.41 8.11 3.82
C CYS A 127 -9.38 6.67 4.34
N ILE A 128 -9.14 6.47 5.64
CA ILE A 128 -9.29 5.18 6.30
C ILE A 128 -10.72 5.04 6.83
N GLU A 129 -11.46 4.05 6.34
CA GLU A 129 -12.78 3.71 6.85
C GLU A 129 -12.74 2.35 7.56
N LEU A 130 -13.11 2.33 8.84
CA LEU A 130 -13.25 1.08 9.60
C LEU A 130 -14.63 0.48 9.35
N ILE A 131 -14.66 -0.73 8.81
CA ILE A 131 -15.89 -1.48 8.56
C ILE A 131 -16.07 -2.49 9.69
N HIS A 132 -17.22 -2.45 10.36
CA HIS A 132 -17.58 -3.46 11.36
C HIS A 132 -18.29 -4.61 10.66
N GLU A 133 -17.74 -5.82 10.74
CA GLU A 133 -18.46 -7.03 10.32
C GLU A 133 -19.58 -7.31 11.33
N SER A 134 -20.83 -7.35 10.86
CA SER A 134 -22.03 -7.67 11.63
C SER A 134 -22.21 -9.18 11.80
#